data_AF-A0A1W1Z765-F1
#
_entry.id   AF-A0A1W1Z765-F1
#
_cell.length_a   1.000
_cell.length_b   1.000
_cell.length_c   1.000
_cell.angle_alpha   90.00
_cell.angle_beta   90.00
_cell.angle_gamma   90.00
#
_symmetry.space_group_name_H-M   'P 1'
#
loop_
_entity.id
_entity.type
_entity.pdbx_description
1 polymer ?
#
loop_
_entity_poly.entity_id
_entity_poly.type
_entity_poly.pdbx_seq_one_letter_code
_entity_poly.pdbx_strand_id
1 'polypeptide(L)'
;MPTRNVVLTEHLDEVIDRLVTSGRYQNASEVLRDGLRLVEQRENREAAKLAALREAAHVGFADIDEGRFVDTSDERIGDLVASLGRKAAAGMPEDGG
;
A
#
# COMPACT_ATOMS: atom_id res chain seq x y z
N MET A 1 -26.38 10.49 11.62
CA MET A 1 -24.90 10.39 11.56
C MET A 1 -24.30 11.57 12.31
N PRO A 2 -23.19 11.41 13.04
CA PRO A 2 -22.50 12.54 13.67
C PRO A 2 -21.97 13.50 12.60
N THR A 3 -22.01 14.81 12.89
CA THR A 3 -21.49 15.85 11.99
C THR A 3 -20.18 16.40 12.52
N ARG A 4 -19.30 16.83 11.62
CA ARG A 4 -18.09 17.59 11.93
C ARG A 4 -17.94 18.74 10.95
N ASN A 5 -17.57 19.91 11.48
CA ASN A 5 -17.21 21.06 10.66
C ASN A 5 -15.73 20.95 10.29
N VAL A 6 -15.44 21.14 9.01
CA VAL A 6 -14.09 21.15 8.46
C VAL A 6 -13.86 22.45 7.71
N VAL A 7 -12.68 23.03 7.87
CA VAL A 7 -12.26 24.20 7.09
C VAL A 7 -11.51 23.69 5.88
N LEU A 8 -11.95 24.09 4.69
CA LEU A 8 -11.33 23.72 3.43
C LEU A 8 -10.46 24.87 2.93
N THR A 9 -9.32 24.54 2.34
CA THR A 9 -8.58 25.47 1.49
C THR A 9 -9.33 25.66 0.18
N GLU A 10 -9.17 26.80 -0.48
CA GLU A 10 -9.78 27.10 -1.79
C GLU A 10 -9.62 25.97 -2.80
N HIS A 11 -8.42 25.40 -2.93
CA HIS A 11 -8.17 24.27 -3.83
C HIS A 11 -9.04 23.02 -3.54
N LEU A 12 -9.27 22.70 -2.27
CA LEU A 12 -10.06 21.52 -1.90
C LEU A 12 -11.55 21.75 -2.16
N ASP A 13 -12.01 22.98 -1.95
CA ASP A 13 -13.35 23.42 -2.29
C ASP A 13 -13.60 23.27 -3.80
N GLU A 14 -12.70 23.79 -4.63
CA GLU A 14 -12.77 23.64 -6.11
C GLU A 14 -12.77 22.17 -6.57
N VAL A 15 -11.99 21.31 -5.89
CA VAL A 15 -11.97 19.87 -6.19
C VAL A 15 -13.32 19.24 -5.86
N ILE A 16 -13.89 19.53 -4.69
CA ILE A 16 -15.19 19.02 -4.27
C ILE A 16 -16.28 19.51 -5.21
N ASP A 17 -16.30 20.82 -5.51
CA ASP A 17 -17.26 21.42 -6.42
C ASP A 17 -17.21 20.75 -7.78
N ARG A 18 -16.02 20.62 -8.40
CA ARG A 18 -15.87 19.96 -9.70
C ARG A 18 -16.39 18.53 -9.70
N LEU A 19 -16.15 17.77 -8.62
CA LEU A 19 -16.58 16.38 -8.50
C LEU A 19 -18.10 16.24 -8.30
N VAL A 20 -18.72 17.21 -7.64
CA VAL A 20 -20.18 17.25 -7.44
C VAL A 20 -20.87 17.76 -8.70
N THR A 21 -20.41 18.85 -9.31
CA THR A 21 -21.01 19.42 -10.52
C THR A 21 -20.88 18.50 -11.72
N SER A 22 -19.85 17.66 -11.78
CA SER A 22 -19.73 16.62 -12.80
C SER A 22 -20.72 15.46 -12.61
N GLY A 23 -21.46 15.43 -11.51
CA GLY A 23 -22.39 14.35 -11.14
C GLY A 23 -21.71 13.06 -10.64
N ARG A 24 -20.38 13.07 -10.44
CA ARG A 24 -19.65 11.88 -9.94
C ARG A 24 -20.01 11.58 -8.49
N TYR A 25 -20.33 12.61 -7.72
CA TYR A 25 -20.83 12.50 -6.35
C TYR A 25 -22.05 13.41 -6.19
N GLN A 26 -23.00 13.03 -5.32
CA GLN A 26 -24.22 13.82 -5.13
C GLN A 26 -24.00 15.05 -4.24
N ASN A 27 -22.99 15.03 -3.38
CA ASN A 27 -22.70 16.10 -2.43
C ASN A 27 -21.27 16.00 -1.87
N ALA A 28 -20.80 17.08 -1.25
CA ALA A 28 -19.49 17.16 -0.60
C ALA A 28 -19.28 16.08 0.48
N SER A 29 -20.34 15.72 1.22
CA SER A 29 -20.21 14.70 2.27
C SER A 29 -19.89 13.31 1.71
N GLU A 30 -20.34 12.98 0.49
CA GLU A 30 -19.94 11.75 -0.19
C GLU A 30 -18.48 11.77 -0.62
N VAL A 31 -18.02 12.89 -1.20
CA VAL A 31 -16.62 13.08 -1.59
C VAL A 31 -15.70 12.91 -0.37
N LEU A 32 -16.04 13.55 0.74
CA LEU A 32 -15.26 13.48 1.98
C LEU A 32 -15.24 12.07 2.58
N ARG A 33 -16.37 11.35 2.56
CA ARG A 33 -16.42 9.95 3.02
C ARG A 33 -15.55 9.03 2.15
N ASP A 34 -15.58 9.23 0.85
CA ASP A 34 -14.75 8.45 -0.07
C ASP A 34 -13.26 8.77 0.09
N GLY A 35 -12.93 10.05 0.24
CA GLY A 35 -11.58 10.49 0.60
C GLY A 35 -11.08 9.86 1.90
N LEU A 36 -11.92 9.81 2.95
CA LEU A 36 -11.55 9.17 4.21
C LEU A 36 -11.36 7.66 4.06
N ARG A 37 -12.21 6.99 3.28
CA ARG A 37 -12.05 5.56 2.97
C ARG A 37 -10.71 5.28 2.28
N LEU A 38 -10.28 6.15 1.36
CA LEU A 38 -8.98 6.01 0.71
C LEU A 38 -7.83 6.19 1.69
N VAL A 39 -7.95 7.12 2.65
CA VAL A 39 -6.96 7.28 3.74
C VAL A 39 -6.90 6.00 4.58
N GLU A 40 -8.04 5.48 5.05
CA GLU A 40 -8.10 4.24 5.83
C GLU A 40 -7.50 3.04 5.07
N GLN A 41 -7.82 2.90 3.78
CA GLN A 41 -7.24 1.85 2.94
C GLN A 41 -5.72 1.99 2.80
N ARG A 42 -5.20 3.23 2.71
CA ARG A 42 -3.75 3.47 2.65
C ARG A 42 -3.08 3.04 3.96
N GLU A 43 -3.60 3.48 5.09
CA GLU A 43 -3.07 3.14 6.42
C GLU A 43 -3.11 1.62 6.65
N ASN A 44 -4.21 0.95 6.29
CA ASN A 44 -4.32 -0.50 6.40
C ASN A 44 -3.30 -1.23 5.50
N ARG A 45 -3.09 -0.76 4.27
CA ARG A 45 -2.10 -1.34 3.35
C ARG A 45 -0.67 -1.14 3.87
N GLU A 46 -0.36 0.02 4.42
CA GLU A 46 0.94 0.31 5.01
C GLU A 46 1.20 -0.57 6.24
N ALA A 47 0.21 -0.73 7.12
CA ALA A 47 0.29 -1.62 8.28
C ALA A 47 0.50 -3.08 7.87
N ALA A 48 -0.26 -3.58 6.88
CA ALA A 48 -0.12 -4.94 6.36
C ALA A 48 1.26 -5.16 5.71
N LYS A 49 1.75 -4.19 4.92
CA LYS A 49 3.09 -4.24 4.32
C LYS A 49 4.17 -4.33 5.39
N LEU A 50 4.06 -3.51 6.45
CA LEU A 50 5.03 -3.51 7.53
C LEU A 50 5.01 -4.83 8.32
N ALA A 51 3.83 -5.40 8.57
CA ALA A 51 3.70 -6.72 9.18
C ALA A 51 4.36 -7.81 8.34
N ALA A 52 4.10 -7.83 7.03
CA ALA A 52 4.71 -8.80 6.12
C ALA A 52 6.24 -8.67 6.05
N LEU A 53 6.77 -7.44 6.03
CA LEU A 53 8.22 -7.20 6.04
C LEU A 53 8.88 -7.66 7.35
N ARG A 54 8.22 -7.42 8.49
CA ARG A 54 8.72 -7.90 9.80
C ARG A 54 8.75 -9.41 9.87
N GLU A 55 7.70 -10.07 9.39
CA GLU A 55 7.66 -11.54 9.34
C GLU A 55 8.73 -12.10 8.40
N ALA A 56 8.87 -11.53 7.21
CA ALA A 56 9.91 -11.96 6.26
C ALA A 56 11.33 -11.78 6.83
N ALA A 57 11.58 -10.69 7.55
CA ALA A 57 12.86 -10.47 8.24
C ALA A 57 13.08 -11.49 9.36
N HIS A 58 12.05 -11.77 10.16
CA HIS A 58 12.12 -12.76 11.23
C HIS A 58 12.45 -14.16 10.69
N VAL A 59 11.75 -14.60 9.64
CA VAL A 59 12.03 -15.86 8.94
C VAL A 59 13.47 -15.86 8.39
N GLY A 60 13.89 -14.77 7.74
CA GLY A 60 15.24 -14.67 7.17
C GLY A 60 16.36 -14.77 8.22
N PHE A 61 16.17 -14.16 9.40
CA PHE A 61 17.13 -14.29 10.49
C PHE A 61 17.15 -15.70 11.09
N ALA A 62 15.99 -16.32 11.28
CA ALA A 62 15.91 -17.71 11.74
C ALA A 62 16.60 -18.67 10.74
N ASP A 63 16.41 -18.45 9.44
CA ASP A 63 17.08 -19.21 8.39
C ASP A 63 18.61 -19.07 8.46
N ILE A 64 19.13 -17.87 8.74
CA ILE A 64 20.57 -17.65 8.94
C ILE A 64 21.08 -18.41 10.15
N ASP A 65 20.39 -18.32 11.29
CA ASP A 65 20.78 -19.00 12.54
C ASP A 65 20.81 -20.52 12.37
N GLU A 66 19.94 -21.06 11.51
CA GLU A 66 19.86 -22.49 11.19
C GLU A 66 20.73 -22.91 9.99
N GLY A 67 21.54 -21.99 9.44
CA GLY A 67 22.44 -22.27 8.32
C GLY A 67 21.76 -22.44 6.96
N ARG A 68 20.49 -22.03 6.82
CA ARG A 68 19.71 -22.04 5.57
C ARG A 68 19.95 -20.77 4.76
N PHE A 69 21.17 -20.57 4.31
CA PHE A 69 21.52 -19.45 3.43
C PHE A 69 22.33 -19.92 2.22
N VAL A 70 22.47 -19.04 1.24
CA VAL A 70 23.33 -19.25 0.07
C VAL A 70 24.44 -18.22 0.10
N ASP A 71 25.68 -18.68 0.17
CA ASP A 71 26.84 -17.82 0.00
C ASP A 71 26.92 -17.33 -1.45
N THR A 72 27.09 -16.02 -1.62
CA THR A 72 27.27 -15.38 -2.92
C THR A 72 28.30 -14.27 -2.80
N SER A 73 28.96 -13.94 -3.90
CA SER A 73 29.88 -12.82 -3.95
C SER A 73 29.15 -11.51 -4.25
N ASP A 74 29.74 -10.38 -3.86
CA ASP A 74 29.18 -9.04 -4.06
C ASP A 74 28.89 -8.75 -5.54
N GLU A 75 29.70 -9.24 -6.46
CA GLU A 75 29.49 -9.05 -7.90
C GLU A 75 28.23 -9.77 -8.42
N ARG A 76 27.77 -10.81 -7.72
CA ARG A 76 26.61 -11.64 -8.11
C ARG A 76 25.34 -11.28 -7.36
N ILE A 77 25.42 -10.44 -6.32
CA ILE A 77 24.28 -10.16 -5.45
C ILE A 77 23.13 -9.48 -6.20
N GLY A 78 23.44 -8.58 -7.13
CA GLY A 78 22.45 -7.88 -7.94
C GLY A 78 21.65 -8.85 -8.82
N ASP A 79 22.34 -9.77 -9.50
CA ASP A 79 21.72 -10.78 -10.36
C ASP A 79 20.86 -11.76 -9.56
N LEU A 80 21.35 -12.17 -8.38
CA LEU A 80 20.62 -13.04 -7.48
C LEU A 80 19.32 -12.38 -7.01
N VAL A 81 19.39 -11.15 -6.49
CA VAL A 81 18.20 -10.38 -6.04
C VAL A 81 17.23 -10.17 -7.19
N ALA A 82 17.72 -9.80 -8.39
CA ALA A 82 16.87 -9.64 -9.56
C ALA A 82 16.19 -10.95 -9.97
N SER A 83 16.88 -12.09 -9.87
CA SER A 83 16.30 -13.41 -10.16
C SER A 83 15.22 -13.80 -9.16
N LEU A 84 15.41 -13.51 -7.88
CA LEU A 84 14.42 -13.73 -6.82
C LEU A 84 13.20 -12.84 -7.03
N GLY A 85 13.41 -11.56 -7.39
CA GLY A 85 12.32 -10.64 -7.73
C GLY A 85 11.46 -11.13 -8.90
N ARG A 86 12.08 -11.65 -9.97
CA ARG A 86 11.34 -12.24 -11.10
C ARG A 86 10.54 -13.48 -10.69
N LYS A 87 11.12 -14.37 -9.87
CA LYS A 87 10.43 -15.56 -9.37
C LYS A 87 9.24 -15.20 -8.48
N ALA A 88 9.40 -14.22 -7.60
CA ALA A 88 8.32 -13.72 -6.75
C ALA A 88 7.18 -13.11 -7.58
N ALA A 89 7.50 -12.31 -8.61
CA ALA A 89 6.49 -11.74 -9.50
C ALA A 89 5.74 -12.81 -10.31
N ALA A 90 6.40 -13.91 -10.70
CA ALA A 90 5.78 -15.01 -11.43
C ALA A 90 4.90 -15.93 -10.55
N GLY A 91 5.06 -15.87 -9.22
CA GLY A 91 4.36 -16.71 -8.27
C GLY A 91 3.16 -16.07 -7.56
N MET A 92 2.89 -14.77 -7.79
CA MET A 92 1.69 -14.13 -7.24
C MET A 92 0.45 -14.53 -8.07
N PRO A 93 -0.56 -15.19 -7.48
CA PRO A 93 -1.86 -15.27 -8.12
C PRO A 93 -2.41 -13.84 -8.23
N GLU A 94 -2.95 -13.51 -9.40
CA GLU A 94 -3.76 -12.30 -9.61
C GLU A 94 -4.99 -12.41 -8.69
N ASP A 95 -4.90 -11.84 -7.48
CA ASP A 95 -6.04 -11.73 -6.58
C ASP A 95 -7.02 -10.74 -7.22
N GLY A 96 -8.02 -11.29 -7.90
CA GLY A 96 -9.08 -10.57 -8.59
C GLY A 96 -10.28 -10.28 -7.68
N GLY A 97 -10.88 -9.11 -7.90
CA GLY A 97 -12.30 -8.82 -7.65
C GLY A 97 -12.65 -8.25 -6.29
#